data_AF-A0A139X4K8-F1
#
_entry.id   AF-A0A139X4K8-F1
#
_cell.length_a   1.000
_cell.length_b   1.000
_cell.length_c   1.000
_cell.angle_alpha   90.00
_cell.angle_beta   90.00
_cell.angle_gamma   90.00
#
_symmetry.space_group_name_H-M   'P 1'
#
loop_
_entity.id
_entity.type
_entity.pdbx_description
1 polymer ?
#
loop_
_entity_poly.entity_id
_entity_poly.type
_entity_poly.pdbx_seq_one_letter_code
_entity_poly.pdbx_strand_id
1 'polypeptide(L)'
;MLTLSILKKLSRATALAVVIFLGINGTVRAATLTFDDIFTADQQVIFNGYGGLNWNHFSVRNNSVASPRSGYNKGTVSGQYVAYNSFAKPATISVAKGQFDFNSVYLTAAWNNGLNILVEGFNGGVTKLGLTH
;
A
#
# COMPACT_ATOMS: atom_id res chain seq x y z
N MET A 1 -30.76 -61.82 -18.19
CA MET A 1 -30.19 -62.21 -16.88
C MET A 1 -28.67 -62.11 -16.99
N LEU A 2 -28.10 -60.99 -16.51
CA LEU A 2 -26.65 -60.75 -16.46
C LEU A 2 -26.05 -61.60 -15.32
N THR A 3 -25.00 -62.39 -15.57
CA THR A 3 -24.26 -63.08 -14.51
C THR A 3 -22.79 -62.68 -14.51
N LEU A 4 -22.49 -61.63 -13.72
CA LEU A 4 -21.35 -61.39 -12.80
C LEU A 4 -19.90 -61.82 -13.12
N SER A 5 -19.54 -62.37 -14.28
CA SER A 5 -18.29 -63.12 -14.38
C SER A 5 -16.99 -62.33 -14.53
N ILE A 6 -16.96 -61.06 -14.95
CA ILE A 6 -15.65 -60.41 -15.19
C ILE A 6 -15.59 -58.94 -14.72
N LEU A 7 -16.21 -58.69 -13.57
CA LEU A 7 -15.98 -57.51 -12.72
C LEU A 7 -14.57 -57.52 -12.05
N LYS A 8 -13.58 -58.24 -12.62
CA LYS A 8 -12.21 -58.40 -12.08
C LYS A 8 -11.14 -57.60 -12.84
N LYS A 9 -11.51 -56.81 -13.84
CA LYS A 9 -10.60 -55.86 -14.51
C LYS A 9 -10.79 -54.40 -14.09
N LEU A 10 -11.37 -54.15 -12.91
CA LEU A 10 -11.10 -52.89 -12.21
C LEU A 10 -9.73 -52.99 -11.54
N SER A 11 -8.66 -53.06 -12.35
CA SER A 11 -7.32 -52.81 -11.85
C SER A 11 -7.25 -51.33 -11.48
N ARG A 12 -7.59 -51.05 -10.22
CA ARG A 12 -6.92 -50.09 -9.35
C ARG A 12 -6.04 -49.09 -10.09
N ALA A 13 -6.62 -48.02 -10.60
CA ALA A 13 -5.89 -46.83 -10.98
C ALA A 13 -6.84 -45.63 -10.92
N THR A 14 -7.46 -45.42 -9.75
CA THR A 14 -7.97 -44.10 -9.42
C THR A 14 -6.73 -43.23 -9.22
N ALA A 15 -6.26 -42.59 -10.29
CA ALA A 15 -5.22 -41.58 -10.19
C ALA A 15 -5.84 -40.37 -9.46
N LEU A 16 -5.64 -40.31 -8.15
CA LEU A 16 -5.92 -39.13 -7.36
C LEU A 16 -4.89 -38.08 -7.78
N ALA A 17 -5.23 -37.24 -8.75
CA ALA A 17 -4.41 -36.09 -9.11
C ALA A 17 -4.43 -35.10 -7.93
N VAL A 18 -3.48 -35.25 -7.01
CA VAL A 18 -3.22 -34.27 -5.97
C VAL A 18 -2.60 -33.06 -6.66
N VAL A 19 -3.43 -32.07 -6.99
CA VAL A 19 -2.95 -30.76 -7.41
C VAL A 19 -2.33 -30.11 -6.18
N ILE A 20 -1.00 -30.21 -6.06
CA ILE A 20 -0.26 -29.44 -5.08
C ILE A 20 -0.28 -27.99 -5.57
N PHE A 21 -1.26 -27.21 -5.11
CA PHE A 21 -1.15 -25.76 -5.15
C PHE A 21 0.03 -25.39 -4.23
N LEU A 22 1.20 -25.17 -4.82
CA LEU A 22 2.27 -24.42 -4.18
C LEU A 22 1.73 -23.00 -4.00
N GLY A 23 1.08 -22.77 -2.86
CA GLY A 23 0.81 -21.44 -2.36
C GLY A 23 2.15 -20.76 -2.15
N ILE A 24 2.58 -19.96 -3.11
CA ILE A 24 3.58 -18.92 -2.90
C ILE A 24 2.97 -17.95 -1.89
N ASN A 25 3.12 -18.30 -0.60
CA ASN A 25 2.90 -17.39 0.49
C ASN A 25 3.98 -16.32 0.33
N GLY A 26 3.65 -15.23 -0.37
CA GLY A 26 4.44 -14.02 -0.31
C GLY A 26 4.60 -13.69 1.16
N THR A 27 5.83 -13.59 1.65
CA THR A 27 6.08 -13.16 3.03
C THR A 27 5.44 -11.79 3.20
N VAL A 28 4.34 -11.72 3.94
CA VAL A 28 3.75 -10.44 4.35
C VAL A 28 4.75 -9.80 5.31
N ARG A 29 5.44 -8.76 4.84
CA ARG A 29 6.28 -7.92 5.69
C ARG A 29 5.61 -6.58 5.83
N ALA A 30 5.36 -6.19 7.08
CA ALA A 30 5.09 -4.80 7.40
C ALA A 30 6.31 -3.97 6.97
N ALA A 31 6.06 -2.93 6.19
CA ALA A 31 7.09 -2.00 5.74
C ALA A 31 6.71 -0.59 6.18
N THR A 32 7.66 0.12 6.78
CA THR A 32 7.55 1.56 7.04
C THR A 32 8.24 2.30 5.92
N LEU A 33 7.53 3.20 5.25
CA LEU A 33 8.09 4.04 4.21
C LEU A 33 8.53 5.36 4.82
N THR A 34 9.84 5.63 4.82
CA THR A 34 10.41 6.82 5.44
C THR A 34 10.76 7.93 4.44
N PHE A 35 10.83 7.60 3.14
CA PHE A 35 11.25 8.50 2.05
C PHE A 35 12.69 9.00 2.17
N ASP A 36 13.46 8.43 3.10
CA ASP A 36 14.88 8.74 3.29
C ASP A 36 15.75 8.18 2.16
N ASP A 37 15.21 7.44 1.20
CA ASP A 37 15.91 6.89 0.05
C ASP A 37 15.68 7.71 -1.24
N ILE A 38 14.98 8.85 -1.15
CA ILE A 38 14.72 9.75 -2.26
C ILE A 38 15.59 11.00 -2.14
N PHE A 39 16.48 11.24 -3.12
CA PHE A 39 17.49 12.32 -3.05
C PHE A 39 17.67 13.12 -4.33
N THR A 40 16.79 12.94 -5.30
CA THR A 40 17.04 13.33 -6.68
C THR A 40 16.71 14.80 -6.98
N ALA A 41 15.89 15.46 -6.14
CA ALA A 41 15.50 16.86 -6.32
C ALA A 41 14.99 17.51 -5.01
N ASP A 42 14.86 18.84 -5.01
CA ASP A 42 14.21 19.60 -3.92
C ASP A 42 12.74 19.26 -3.75
N GLN A 43 12.08 18.86 -4.85
CA GLN A 43 10.71 18.41 -4.87
C GLN A 43 10.53 17.39 -6.00
N GLN A 44 9.86 16.27 -5.73
CA GLN A 44 9.61 15.23 -6.73
C GLN A 44 8.28 14.52 -6.49
N VAL A 45 7.60 14.13 -7.56
CA VAL A 45 6.44 13.23 -7.48
C VAL A 45 6.86 11.85 -6.93
N ILE A 46 6.02 11.24 -6.10
CA ILE A 46 6.23 9.85 -5.68
C ILE A 46 5.71 8.95 -6.80
N PHE A 47 6.60 8.19 -7.42
CA PHE A 47 6.24 7.31 -8.54
C PHE A 47 5.55 6.03 -8.05
N ASN A 48 4.60 5.54 -8.86
CA ASN A 48 4.00 4.22 -8.64
C ASN A 48 5.09 3.13 -8.58
N GLY A 49 4.90 2.18 -7.68
CA GLY A 49 5.86 1.12 -7.39
C GLY A 49 6.74 1.40 -6.15
N TYR A 50 6.88 2.66 -5.73
CA TYR A 50 7.56 2.97 -4.47
C TYR A 50 6.83 2.32 -3.29
N GLY A 51 7.54 1.49 -2.52
CA GLY A 51 6.95 0.69 -1.45
C GLY A 51 5.92 -0.35 -1.92
N GLY A 52 5.86 -0.67 -3.22
CA GLY A 52 4.85 -1.57 -3.79
C GLY A 52 3.46 -0.95 -3.92
N LEU A 53 3.33 0.38 -3.80
CA LEU A 53 2.06 1.10 -3.84
C LEU A 53 1.96 1.98 -5.11
N ASN A 54 0.73 2.27 -5.50
CA ASN A 54 0.40 3.35 -6.42
C ASN A 54 0.13 4.62 -5.62
N TRP A 55 0.60 5.76 -6.15
CA TRP A 55 0.58 7.06 -5.50
C TRP A 55 -0.10 8.07 -6.42
N ASN A 56 -1.17 8.71 -5.93
CA ASN A 56 -1.85 9.77 -6.65
C ASN A 56 -1.84 11.07 -5.84
N HIS A 57 -1.47 12.17 -6.49
CA HIS A 57 -1.28 13.50 -5.88
C HIS A 57 -0.32 13.50 -4.68
N PHE A 58 0.72 12.67 -4.71
CA PHE A 58 1.79 12.73 -3.72
C PHE A 58 3.09 13.23 -4.33
N SER A 59 3.81 14.02 -3.54
CA SER A 59 5.18 14.43 -3.83
C SER A 59 5.98 14.42 -2.54
N VAL A 60 7.30 14.33 -2.66
CA VAL A 60 8.23 14.58 -1.56
C VAL A 60 8.84 15.96 -1.70
N ARG A 61 9.16 16.57 -0.56
CA ARG A 61 9.84 17.86 -0.47
C ARG A 61 11.11 17.70 0.37
N ASN A 62 12.24 18.15 -0.14
CA ASN A 62 13.46 18.33 0.62
C ASN A 62 13.27 19.51 1.57
N ASN A 63 13.30 19.21 2.87
CA ASN A 63 13.08 20.19 3.91
C ASN A 63 14.33 21.02 4.22
N SER A 64 15.53 20.59 3.80
CA SER A 64 16.77 21.38 3.93
C SER A 64 16.72 22.70 3.16
N VAL A 65 15.88 22.78 2.13
CA VAL A 65 15.69 23.96 1.27
C VAL A 65 14.26 24.52 1.34
N ALA A 66 13.38 23.90 2.12
CA ALA A 66 12.01 24.40 2.29
C ALA A 66 12.02 25.66 3.17
N SER A 67 11.04 26.55 2.94
CA SER A 67 10.85 27.71 3.80
C SER A 67 10.60 27.23 5.25
N PRO A 68 11.29 27.79 6.27
CA PRO A 68 11.04 27.44 7.67
C PRO A 68 9.59 27.72 8.12
N ARG A 69 8.85 28.55 7.38
CA ARG A 69 7.44 28.87 7.63
C ARG A 69 6.46 27.96 6.90
N SER A 70 6.94 27.01 6.10
CA SER A 70 6.09 26.13 5.30
C SER A 70 5.37 25.05 6.11
N GLY A 71 5.87 24.70 7.29
CA GLY A 71 5.32 23.62 8.12
C GLY A 71 5.73 22.21 7.68
N TYR A 72 6.34 22.03 6.49
CA TYR A 72 6.83 20.72 6.02
C TYR A 72 7.86 20.10 6.99
N ASN A 73 8.66 20.93 7.64
CA ASN A 73 9.60 20.52 8.66
C ASN A 73 8.94 19.87 9.90
N LYS A 74 7.66 20.14 10.14
CA LYS A 74 6.91 19.52 11.25
C LYS A 74 6.47 18.10 10.92
N GLY A 75 6.32 17.78 9.64
CA GLY A 75 5.97 16.43 9.16
C GLY A 75 7.17 15.57 8.78
N THR A 76 8.39 16.12 8.81
CA THR A 76 9.62 15.36 8.54
C THR A 76 9.98 14.55 9.78
N VAL A 77 9.69 13.24 9.76
CA VAL A 77 9.92 12.34 10.90
C VAL A 77 11.34 11.74 10.89
N SER A 78 11.93 11.58 9.71
CA SER A 78 13.29 11.08 9.49
C SER A 78 13.94 11.80 8.31
N GLY A 79 15.27 11.69 8.22
CA GLY A 79 16.04 12.20 7.09
C GLY A 79 15.79 13.68 6.79
N GLN A 80 15.62 13.99 5.51
CA GLN A 80 15.43 15.36 5.02
C GLN A 80 14.15 15.54 4.20
N TYR A 81 13.43 14.46 3.90
CA TYR A 81 12.30 14.49 2.98
C TYR A 81 10.99 14.21 3.71
N VAL A 82 9.93 14.90 3.26
CA VAL A 82 8.57 14.67 3.73
C VAL A 82 7.63 14.48 2.56
N ALA A 83 6.79 13.45 2.61
CA ALA A 83 5.72 13.26 1.65
C ALA A 83 4.54 14.18 1.99
N TYR A 84 3.92 14.76 0.96
CA TYR A 84 2.76 15.64 1.11
C TYR A 84 1.80 15.50 -0.06
N ASN A 85 0.56 15.95 0.14
CA ASN A 85 -0.43 16.00 -0.92
C ASN A 85 -0.15 17.19 -1.86
N SER A 86 0.26 16.88 -3.08
CA SER A 86 0.57 17.91 -4.07
C SER A 86 -0.70 18.63 -4.51
N PHE A 87 -0.53 19.90 -4.90
CA PHE A 87 -1.62 20.79 -5.32
C PHE A 87 -2.73 21.03 -4.26
N ALA A 88 -2.48 20.68 -2.99
CA ALA A 88 -3.48 20.71 -1.93
C ALA A 88 -4.76 19.90 -2.26
N LYS A 89 -4.64 18.89 -3.12
CA LYS A 89 -5.76 18.01 -3.51
C LYS A 89 -5.86 16.81 -2.56
N PRO A 90 -7.03 16.14 -2.50
CA PRO A 90 -7.11 14.80 -1.93
C PRO A 90 -6.09 13.88 -2.61
N ALA A 91 -5.32 13.17 -1.80
CA ALA A 91 -4.27 12.26 -2.26
C ALA A 91 -4.63 10.82 -1.89
N THR A 92 -4.15 9.86 -2.67
CA THR A 92 -4.55 8.44 -2.52
C THR A 92 -3.36 7.53 -2.70
N ILE A 93 -3.28 6.51 -1.84
CA ILE A 93 -2.41 5.35 -2.01
C ILE A 93 -3.26 4.11 -2.28
N SER A 94 -2.81 3.23 -3.16
CA SER A 94 -3.52 1.99 -3.47
C SER A 94 -2.59 0.88 -3.92
N VAL A 95 -3.10 -0.35 -3.98
CA VAL A 95 -2.40 -1.49 -4.62
C VAL A 95 -3.09 -1.85 -5.93
N ALA A 96 -2.33 -2.29 -6.93
CA ALA A 96 -2.89 -2.70 -8.21
C ALA A 96 -3.73 -3.98 -8.11
N LYS A 97 -3.40 -4.88 -7.18
CA LYS A 97 -4.09 -6.14 -6.92
C LYS A 97 -4.05 -6.47 -5.43
N GLY A 98 -5.10 -7.14 -4.95
CA GLY A 98 -5.20 -7.56 -3.56
C GLY A 98 -5.64 -6.45 -2.60
N GLN A 99 -5.27 -6.60 -1.34
CA GLN A 99 -5.53 -5.65 -0.25
C GLN A 99 -4.20 -5.41 0.48
N PHE A 100 -4.09 -4.27 1.17
CA PHE A 100 -2.98 -4.00 2.07
C PHE A 100 -3.53 -3.47 3.39
N ASP A 101 -2.82 -3.76 4.48
CA ASP A 101 -3.13 -3.23 5.79
C ASP A 101 -2.40 -1.89 5.98
N PHE A 102 -3.18 -0.85 6.30
CA PHE A 102 -2.66 0.46 6.66
C PHE A 102 -2.63 0.60 8.19
N ASN A 103 -1.50 0.25 8.80
CA ASN A 103 -1.39 0.15 10.25
C ASN A 103 -1.29 1.51 10.95
N SER A 104 -0.48 2.43 10.42
CA SER A 104 -0.20 3.71 11.06
C SER A 104 0.46 4.70 10.09
N VAL A 105 0.36 5.98 10.40
CA VAL A 105 1.04 7.07 9.69
C VAL A 105 1.22 8.27 10.62
N TYR A 106 2.28 9.05 10.41
CA TYR A 106 2.46 10.36 11.02
C TYR A 106 1.95 11.43 10.05
N LEU A 107 0.98 12.25 10.48
CA LEU A 107 0.37 13.29 9.66
C LEU A 107 0.36 14.62 10.41
N THR A 108 0.54 15.71 9.67
CA THR A 108 0.40 17.08 10.19
C THR A 108 0.01 18.02 9.04
N ALA A 109 -0.54 19.17 9.41
CA ALA A 109 -0.79 20.26 8.49
C ALA A 109 0.52 20.93 8.03
N ALA A 110 0.54 21.38 6.78
CA ALA A 110 1.52 22.32 6.25
C ALA A 110 0.81 23.64 5.90
N TRP A 111 1.57 24.73 5.85
CA TRP A 111 1.17 26.11 5.56
C TRP A 111 0.22 26.79 6.56
N ASN A 112 -0.85 26.12 6.97
CA ASN A 112 -1.89 26.70 7.81
C ASN A 112 -2.04 25.91 9.11
N ASN A 113 -2.39 26.62 10.18
CA ASN A 113 -2.73 26.02 11.47
C ASN A 113 -4.20 25.59 11.51
N GLY A 114 -4.53 24.61 12.35
CA GLY A 114 -5.92 24.19 12.59
C GLY A 114 -6.60 23.50 11.40
N LEU A 115 -5.82 22.95 10.45
CA LEU A 115 -6.38 22.12 9.39
C LEU A 115 -6.78 20.76 9.95
N ASN A 116 -7.97 20.28 9.55
CA ASN A 116 -8.41 18.93 9.83
C ASN A 116 -7.84 17.97 8.78
N ILE A 117 -7.41 16.79 9.21
CA ILE A 117 -6.90 15.73 8.34
C ILE A 117 -7.90 14.58 8.35
N LEU A 118 -8.53 14.33 7.21
CA LEU A 118 -9.41 13.18 6.99
C LEU A 118 -8.61 12.04 6.34
N VAL A 119 -8.64 10.87 6.97
CA VAL A 119 -8.10 9.63 6.42
C VAL A 119 -9.23 8.63 6.23
N GLU A 120 -9.41 8.21 4.99
CA GLU A 120 -10.41 7.22 4.60
C GLU A 120 -9.75 5.97 4.02
N GLY A 121 -10.21 4.80 4.48
CA GLY A 121 -9.79 3.50 3.95
C GLY A 121 -10.92 2.88 3.14
N PHE A 122 -10.62 2.31 1.98
CA PHE A 122 -11.61 1.69 1.09
C PHE A 122 -11.24 0.25 0.77
N ASN A 123 -12.25 -0.63 0.70
CA ASN A 123 -12.11 -1.99 0.19
C ASN A 123 -13.28 -2.30 -0.74
N GLY A 124 -12.99 -2.59 -2.01
CA GLY A 124 -14.02 -2.82 -3.03
C GLY A 124 -14.94 -1.61 -3.27
N GLY A 125 -14.45 -0.39 -3.07
CA GLY A 125 -15.23 0.85 -3.20
C GLY A 125 -16.08 1.22 -1.98
N VAL A 126 -16.05 0.41 -0.91
CA VAL A 126 -16.77 0.67 0.34
C VAL A 126 -15.80 1.22 1.39
N THR A 127 -16.18 2.31 2.06
CA THR A 127 -15.43 2.88 3.18
C THR A 127 -15.37 1.91 4.36
N LYS A 128 -14.17 1.66 4.88
CA LYS A 128 -13.87 0.78 6.02
C LYS A 128 -13.30 1.53 7.22
N LEU A 129 -12.73 2.72 7.01
CA LEU A 129 -12.17 3.57 8.04
C LEU A 129 -12.48 5.03 7.69
N GLY A 130 -12.87 5.83 8.68
CA GLY A 130 -12.97 7.29 8.58
C GLY A 130 -12.47 7.90 9.89
N LEU A 131 -11.27 8.47 9.86
CA LEU A 131 -10.65 9.15 11.01
C LEU A 131 -10.44 10.62 10.65
N THR A 132 -10.87 11.51 11.54
CA THR A 132 -10.63 12.95 11.43
C THR A 132 -9.76 13.37 12.61
N HIS A 133 -8.61 13.98 12.33
CA HIS A 133 -7.68 14.54 13.32
C HIS A 133 -7.53 16.05 13.15
#